data_AF-A0A534Q655-F1
#
_entry.id   AF-A0A534Q655-F1
#
_cell.length_a   1.000
_cell.length_b   1.000
_cell.length_c   1.000
_cell.angle_alpha   90.00
_cell.angle_beta   90.00
_cell.angle_gamma   90.00
#
_symmetry.space_group_name_H-M   'P 1'
#
loop_
_entity.id
_entity.type
_entity.pdbx_description
1 polymer ?
#
loop_
_entity_poly.entity_id
_entity_poly.type
_entity_poly.pdbx_seq_one_letter_code
_entity_poly.pdbx_strand_id
1 'polypeptide(L)'
;MLRDQCGRTLAQTDFTGLGRREEGKVRDSYIAGDRRTIVVTDRVSCFDVVVGTLPFKGQVLNQLAAFWFERTRAIAPNHLISVPDPCVSVVHELKTLPVEFVMRGYLTGSTKTSIWTAYARGERTYCGHALPDGLHAHDALPAATGGI
;
A
#
# COMPACT_ATOMS: atom_id res chain seq x y z
N MET A 1 -22.43 -16.10 -8.50
CA MET A 1 -21.45 -15.37 -9.34
C MET A 1 -20.98 -14.10 -8.64
N LEU A 2 -19.89 -13.46 -9.12
CA LEU A 2 -19.35 -12.19 -8.59
C LEU A 2 -20.41 -11.08 -8.46
N ARG A 3 -21.36 -11.00 -9.40
CA ARG A 3 -22.47 -10.04 -9.37
C ARG A 3 -23.32 -10.12 -8.09
N ASP A 4 -23.48 -11.31 -7.53
CA ASP A 4 -24.28 -11.53 -6.31
C ASP A 4 -23.60 -10.95 -5.06
N GLN A 5 -22.31 -10.61 -5.17
CA GLN A 5 -21.47 -10.13 -4.07
C GLN A 5 -21.33 -8.61 -4.09
N CYS A 6 -21.75 -7.92 -5.15
CA CYS A 6 -21.66 -6.46 -5.26
C CYS A 6 -22.36 -5.71 -4.11
N GLY A 7 -23.43 -6.28 -3.54
CA GLY A 7 -24.12 -5.73 -2.36
C GLY A 7 -23.55 -6.17 -1.00
N ARG A 8 -22.54 -7.06 -1.00
CA ARG A 8 -21.98 -7.69 0.20
C ARG A 8 -20.52 -7.26 0.37
N THR A 9 -20.35 -5.97 0.64
CA THR A 9 -19.01 -5.37 0.78
C THR A 9 -18.74 -4.97 2.23
N LEU A 10 -17.50 -5.15 2.66
CA LEU A 10 -17.06 -4.70 3.97
C LEU A 10 -16.69 -3.21 3.92
N ALA A 11 -17.63 -2.34 4.27
CA ALA A 11 -17.39 -0.89 4.27
C ALA A 11 -16.67 -0.41 5.54
N GLN A 12 -16.96 -1.01 6.69
CA GLN A 12 -16.43 -0.63 8.00
C GLN A 12 -16.53 -1.79 8.98
N THR A 13 -15.70 -1.76 10.02
CA THR A 13 -15.78 -2.61 11.21
C THR A 13 -15.79 -1.76 12.47
N ASP A 14 -16.38 -2.29 13.54
CA ASP A 14 -16.42 -1.65 14.86
C ASP A 14 -16.27 -2.70 15.98
N PHE A 15 -15.10 -3.31 16.07
CA PHE A 15 -14.81 -4.31 17.10
C PHE A 15 -14.32 -3.65 18.40
N THR A 16 -15.19 -3.61 19.41
CA THR A 16 -14.87 -3.01 20.72
C THR A 16 -13.88 -3.83 21.55
N GLY A 17 -13.77 -5.14 21.28
CA GLY A 17 -12.88 -6.06 22.00
C GLY A 17 -11.43 -6.10 21.51
N LEU A 18 -11.08 -5.37 20.44
CA LEU A 18 -9.74 -5.45 19.82
C LEU A 18 -8.82 -4.27 20.18
N GLY A 19 -9.26 -3.37 21.05
CA GLY A 19 -8.49 -2.22 21.53
C GLY A 19 -8.84 -0.91 20.81
N ARG A 20 -7.90 0.05 20.79
CA ARG A 20 -8.15 1.39 20.22
C ARG A 20 -8.34 1.30 18.70
N ARG A 21 -9.49 1.74 18.22
CA ARG A 21 -9.81 1.81 16.79
C ARG A 21 -9.14 3.00 16.11
N GLU A 22 -8.52 2.77 14.97
CA GLU A 22 -7.97 3.76 14.05
C GLU A 22 -8.50 3.50 12.64
N GLU A 23 -9.16 4.49 12.05
CA GLU A 23 -9.72 4.39 10.71
C GLU A 23 -8.82 5.10 9.70
N GLY A 24 -8.39 4.38 8.67
CA GLY A 24 -7.77 4.93 7.47
C GLY A 24 -8.70 4.86 6.26
N LYS A 25 -8.24 5.36 5.11
CA LYS A 25 -9.04 5.37 3.86
C LYS A 25 -9.62 4.00 3.49
N VAL A 26 -8.82 2.94 3.64
CA VAL A 26 -9.16 1.57 3.18
C VAL A 26 -8.91 0.47 4.21
N ARG A 27 -8.60 0.84 5.46
CA ARG A 27 -8.23 -0.08 6.53
C ARG A 27 -8.84 0.42 7.83
N ASP A 28 -9.38 -0.50 8.62
CA ASP A 28 -9.72 -0.26 10.02
C ASP A 28 -8.71 -1.04 10.86
N SER A 29 -7.99 -0.36 11.75
CA SER A 29 -6.97 -0.95 12.61
C SER A 29 -7.40 -0.90 14.07
N TYR A 30 -7.00 -1.89 14.84
CA TYR A 30 -7.27 -1.99 16.27
C TYR A 30 -5.96 -2.27 17.00
N ILE A 31 -5.63 -1.44 17.98
CA ILE A 31 -4.36 -1.51 18.70
C ILE A 31 -4.60 -1.96 20.14
N ALA A 32 -3.93 -3.04 20.53
CA ALA A 32 -3.95 -3.58 21.88
C ALA A 32 -2.54 -3.99 22.29
N GLY A 33 -1.92 -3.20 23.18
CA GLY A 33 -0.57 -3.45 23.66
C GLY A 33 0.48 -3.38 22.55
N ASP A 34 1.20 -4.47 22.34
CA ASP A 34 2.27 -4.64 21.34
C ASP A 34 1.75 -5.17 20.00
N ARG A 35 0.43 -5.24 19.82
CA ARG A 35 -0.22 -5.78 18.62
C ARG A 35 -1.17 -4.79 17.98
N ARG A 36 -1.23 -4.89 16.65
CA ARG A 36 -2.24 -4.24 15.82
C ARG A 36 -2.97 -5.30 14.99
N THR A 37 -4.29 -5.28 15.04
CA THR A 37 -5.15 -6.04 14.12
C THR A 37 -5.57 -5.10 12.99
N ILE A 38 -5.18 -5.41 11.76
CA ILE A 38 -5.50 -4.64 10.57
C ILE A 38 -6.59 -5.39 9.81
N VAL A 39 -7.75 -4.75 9.65
CA VAL A 39 -8.82 -5.21 8.78
C VAL A 39 -8.77 -4.40 7.49
N VAL A 40 -8.48 -5.06 6.37
CA VAL A 40 -8.48 -4.42 5.05
C VAL A 40 -9.91 -4.43 4.52
N THR A 41 -10.51 -3.25 4.41
CA THR A 41 -11.90 -3.09 3.97
C THR A 41 -12.01 -3.13 2.44
N ASP A 42 -13.25 -3.24 1.95
CA ASP A 42 -13.56 -3.16 0.52
C ASP A 42 -13.59 -1.73 -0.01
N ARG A 43 -13.36 -0.71 0.85
CA ARG A 43 -13.30 0.71 0.46
C ARG A 43 -12.22 0.94 -0.60
N VAL A 44 -12.56 1.72 -1.62
CA VAL A 44 -11.65 2.19 -2.67
C VAL A 44 -11.49 3.71 -2.53
N SER A 45 -10.26 4.19 -2.63
CA SER A 45 -9.97 5.63 -2.60
C SER A 45 -9.26 6.09 -3.87
N CYS A 46 -9.71 7.21 -4.43
CA CYS A 46 -9.11 7.89 -5.56
C CYS A 46 -8.99 9.39 -5.23
N PHE A 47 -7.85 10.01 -5.54
CA PHE A 47 -7.60 11.44 -5.24
C PHE A 47 -7.94 11.81 -3.79
N ASP A 48 -7.49 10.97 -2.85
CA ASP A 48 -7.70 11.13 -1.40
C ASP A 48 -9.15 11.05 -0.89
N VAL A 49 -10.11 10.71 -1.76
CA VAL A 49 -11.52 10.53 -1.41
C VAL A 49 -11.90 9.06 -1.51
N VAL A 50 -12.68 8.54 -0.55
CA VAL A 50 -13.29 7.21 -0.64
C VAL A 50 -14.47 7.29 -1.62
N VAL A 51 -14.40 6.53 -2.71
CA VAL A 51 -15.37 6.61 -3.82
C VAL A 51 -16.43 5.50 -3.79
N GLY A 52 -16.28 4.52 -2.91
CA GLY A 52 -17.21 3.39 -2.79
C GLY A 52 -16.50 2.12 -2.32
N THR A 53 -17.14 0.98 -2.55
CA THR A 53 -16.63 -0.34 -2.19
C THR A 53 -16.57 -1.27 -3.40
N LEU A 54 -15.63 -2.22 -3.38
CA LEU A 54 -15.49 -3.28 -4.38
C LEU A 54 -15.43 -4.64 -3.66
N PRO A 55 -16.34 -5.59 -3.96
CA PRO A 55 -16.37 -6.87 -3.25
C PRO A 55 -15.06 -7.63 -3.38
N PHE A 56 -14.63 -8.25 -2.28
CA PHE A 56 -13.40 -9.03 -2.14
C PHE A 56 -12.10 -8.24 -2.29
N LYS A 57 -12.15 -6.92 -2.47
CA LYS A 57 -10.93 -6.11 -2.58
C LYS A 57 -10.10 -6.22 -1.30
N GLY A 58 -10.74 -6.15 -0.13
CA GLY A 58 -10.06 -6.28 1.16
C GLY A 58 -9.32 -7.61 1.30
N GLN A 59 -10.02 -8.69 0.96
CA GLN A 59 -9.48 -10.05 0.96
C GLN A 59 -8.27 -10.19 0.02
N VAL A 60 -8.43 -9.80 -1.25
CA VAL A 60 -7.36 -9.96 -2.27
C VAL A 60 -6.12 -9.19 -1.86
N LEU A 61 -6.27 -7.95 -1.39
CA LEU A 61 -5.13 -7.10 -1.01
C LEU A 61 -4.43 -7.60 0.26
N ASN A 62 -5.18 -8.07 1.26
CA ASN A 62 -4.59 -8.62 2.48
C ASN A 62 -3.83 -9.94 2.20
N GLN A 63 -4.39 -10.83 1.40
CA GLN A 63 -3.71 -12.07 0.99
C GLN A 63 -2.48 -11.80 0.12
N LEU A 64 -2.54 -10.81 -0.77
CA LEU A 64 -1.37 -10.39 -1.56
C LEU A 64 -0.26 -9.81 -0.67
N ALA A 65 -0.61 -9.02 0.35
CA ALA A 65 0.36 -8.54 1.33
C ALA A 65 1.00 -9.70 2.10
N ALA A 66 0.20 -10.65 2.60
CA ALA A 66 0.70 -11.84 3.28
C ALA A 66 1.64 -12.68 2.40
N PHE A 67 1.29 -12.87 1.12
CA PHE A 67 2.17 -13.54 0.15
C PHE A 67 3.54 -12.86 0.04
N TRP A 68 3.58 -11.53 -0.07
CA TRP A 68 4.85 -10.80 -0.17
C TRP A 68 5.64 -10.79 1.13
N PHE A 69 4.99 -10.70 2.29
CA PHE A 69 5.65 -10.81 3.59
C PHE A 69 6.36 -12.17 3.74
N GLU A 70 5.71 -13.26 3.33
CA GLU A 70 6.35 -14.58 3.34
C GLU A 70 7.49 -14.66 2.33
N ARG A 71 7.25 -14.21 1.09
CA ARG A 71 8.24 -14.30 -0.01
C ARG A 71 9.51 -13.50 0.25
N THR A 72 9.43 -12.44 1.06
CA THR A 72 10.54 -11.52 1.38
C THR A 72 11.11 -11.70 2.78
N ARG A 73 10.62 -12.67 3.56
CA ARG A 73 11.03 -12.90 4.95
C ARG A 73 12.54 -13.11 5.12
N ALA A 74 13.21 -13.69 4.12
CA ALA A 74 14.66 -13.89 4.12
C ALA A 74 15.47 -12.62 3.80
N ILE A 75 14.82 -11.57 3.26
CA ILE A 75 15.45 -10.31 2.84
C ILE A 75 15.38 -9.29 3.97
N ALA A 76 14.22 -9.16 4.62
CA ALA A 76 14.01 -8.22 5.71
C ALA A 76 12.98 -8.75 6.72
N PRO A 77 13.16 -8.47 8.03
CA PRO A 77 12.13 -8.75 9.02
C PRO A 77 10.88 -7.91 8.70
N ASN A 78 9.72 -8.49 8.97
CA ASN A 78 8.43 -7.81 8.79
C ASN A 78 7.55 -8.00 10.03
N HIS A 79 6.49 -7.20 10.11
CA HIS A 79 5.65 -7.15 11.31
C HIS A 79 4.53 -8.20 11.36
N LEU A 80 4.37 -9.05 10.34
CA LEU A 80 3.25 -9.98 10.24
C LEU A 80 3.38 -11.11 11.26
N ILE A 81 2.36 -11.28 12.12
CA ILE A 81 2.28 -12.38 13.10
C ILE A 81 1.42 -13.51 12.55
N SER A 82 0.20 -13.19 12.08
CA SER A 82 -0.75 -14.19 11.57
C SER A 82 -1.84 -13.57 10.70
N VAL A 83 -2.49 -14.38 9.86
CA VAL A 83 -3.63 -14.00 9.01
C VAL A 83 -4.84 -14.87 9.40
N PRO A 84 -5.60 -14.51 10.46
CA PRO A 84 -6.68 -15.35 10.97
C PRO A 84 -7.93 -15.36 10.07
N ASP A 85 -8.07 -14.37 9.19
CA ASP A 85 -9.15 -14.25 8.22
C ASP A 85 -8.59 -13.66 6.91
N PRO A 86 -9.13 -13.99 5.72
CA PRO A 86 -8.63 -13.47 4.46
C PRO A 86 -8.54 -11.94 4.37
N CYS A 87 -9.33 -11.16 5.12
CA CYS A 87 -9.23 -9.70 5.18
C CYS A 87 -8.49 -9.14 6.41
N VAL A 88 -8.00 -10.00 7.31
CA VAL A 88 -7.40 -9.61 8.59
C VAL A 88 -5.94 -10.05 8.70
N SER A 89 -5.08 -9.12 9.11
CA SER A 89 -3.71 -9.41 9.54
C SER A 89 -3.50 -8.95 10.97
N VAL A 90 -2.95 -9.83 11.81
CA VAL A 90 -2.42 -9.46 13.14
C VAL A 90 -0.93 -9.21 12.98
N VAL A 91 -0.48 -8.04 13.41
CA VAL A 91 0.90 -7.58 13.25
C VAL A 91 1.44 -7.05 14.57
N HIS A 92 2.77 -6.98 14.69
CA HIS A 92 3.41 -6.23 15.77
C HIS A 92 3.12 -4.73 15.61
N GLU A 93 2.73 -4.08 16.70
CA GLU A 93 2.64 -2.62 16.73
C GLU A 93 4.05 -2.02 16.77
N LEU A 94 4.36 -1.19 15.79
CA LEU A 94 5.68 -0.60 15.60
C LEU A 94 5.60 0.91 15.52
N LYS A 95 6.67 1.59 15.94
CA LYS A 95 6.85 3.01 15.67
C LYS A 95 7.22 3.19 14.20
N THR A 96 6.35 3.83 13.43
CA THR A 96 6.60 4.12 12.01
C THR A 96 7.70 5.18 11.86
N LEU A 97 8.52 5.04 10.82
CA LEU A 97 9.42 6.11 10.38
C LEU A 97 8.61 7.08 9.50
N PRO A 98 8.74 8.40 9.69
CA PRO A 98 7.97 9.41 8.95
C PRO A 98 8.57 9.65 7.55
N VAL A 99 8.81 8.57 6.79
CA VAL A 99 9.41 8.58 5.45
C VAL A 99 8.71 7.57 4.54
N GLU A 100 8.61 7.89 3.25
CA GLU A 100 8.07 6.97 2.25
C GLU A 100 9.19 6.43 1.38
N PHE A 101 9.50 5.14 1.52
CA PHE A 101 10.49 4.48 0.66
C PHE A 101 9.84 4.09 -0.67
N VAL A 102 10.23 4.78 -1.75
CA VAL A 102 9.67 4.53 -3.08
C VAL A 102 10.73 3.96 -4.00
N MET A 103 10.50 2.74 -4.48
CA MET A 103 11.31 2.09 -5.52
C MET A 103 10.65 2.26 -6.89
N ARG A 104 11.42 2.70 -7.90
CA ARG A 104 10.93 2.95 -9.26
C ARG A 104 11.72 2.10 -10.26
N GLY A 105 10.99 1.32 -11.06
CA GLY A 105 11.54 0.59 -12.21
C GLY A 105 11.24 1.25 -13.57
N TYR A 106 10.29 2.20 -13.60
CA TYR A 106 9.82 2.84 -14.84
C TYR A 106 9.63 4.35 -14.65
N LEU A 107 9.83 5.10 -15.73
CA LEU A 107 9.67 6.55 -15.79
C LEU A 107 8.19 6.93 -15.95
N THR A 108 7.43 6.92 -14.86
CA THR A 108 5.97 7.11 -14.88
C THR A 108 5.46 8.09 -13.82
N GLY A 109 4.16 8.39 -13.89
CA GLY A 109 3.42 9.28 -12.99
C GLY A 109 2.92 10.55 -13.67
N SER A 110 1.88 11.14 -13.10
CA SER A 110 1.18 12.31 -13.66
C SER A 110 1.21 13.55 -12.76
N THR A 111 1.66 13.41 -11.51
CA THR A 111 1.71 14.53 -10.56
C THR A 111 2.95 15.38 -10.79
N LYS A 112 2.93 16.63 -10.31
CA LYS A 112 4.07 17.55 -10.41
C LYS A 112 5.34 17.02 -9.76
N THR A 113 5.19 16.15 -8.76
CA THR A 113 6.27 15.52 -7.99
C THR A 113 6.72 14.18 -8.57
N SER A 114 6.07 13.64 -9.60
CA SER A 114 6.44 12.35 -10.18
C SER A 114 7.71 12.42 -11.04
N ILE A 115 8.42 11.29 -11.14
CA ILE A 115 9.70 11.18 -11.86
C ILE A 115 9.56 11.55 -13.35
N TRP A 116 8.46 11.16 -14.00
CA TRP A 116 8.20 11.53 -15.40
C TRP A 116 8.04 13.05 -15.56
N THR A 117 7.20 13.69 -14.74
CA THR A 117 6.97 15.14 -14.86
C THR A 117 8.24 15.94 -14.57
N ALA A 118 9.09 15.50 -13.63
CA ALA A 118 10.40 16.12 -13.40
C ALA A 118 11.31 15.97 -14.62
N TYR A 119 11.43 14.75 -15.16
CA TYR A 119 12.25 14.47 -16.33
C TYR A 119 11.80 15.26 -17.57
N ALA A 120 10.49 15.35 -17.81
CA ALA A 120 9.90 16.10 -18.91
C ALA A 120 10.14 17.62 -18.81
N ARG A 121 10.38 18.15 -17.61
CA ARG A 121 10.82 19.55 -17.39
C ARG A 121 12.31 19.78 -17.65
N GLY A 122 13.05 18.72 -18.00
CA GLY A 122 14.49 18.78 -18.24
C GLY A 122 15.34 18.40 -17.02
N GLU A 123 14.73 17.99 -15.90
CA GLU A 123 15.50 17.51 -14.74
C GLU A 123 16.17 16.17 -15.09
N ARG A 124 17.45 16.04 -14.74
CA ARG A 124 18.26 14.82 -14.93
C ARG A 124 18.82 14.27 -13.62
N THR A 125 18.38 14.83 -12.50
CA THR A 125 18.66 14.31 -11.17
C THR A 125 17.35 14.24 -10.41
N TYR A 126 17.00 13.07 -9.89
CA TYR A 126 15.74 12.87 -9.18
C TYR A 126 15.97 11.96 -7.97
N CYS A 127 15.56 12.42 -6.77
CA CYS A 127 15.83 11.74 -5.49
C CYS A 127 17.30 11.31 -5.32
N GLY A 128 18.25 12.12 -5.79
CA GLY A 128 19.70 11.83 -5.72
C GLY A 128 20.25 10.93 -6.83
N HIS A 129 19.43 10.47 -7.78
CA HIS A 129 19.85 9.60 -8.89
C HIS A 129 19.96 10.39 -10.19
N ALA A 130 21.06 10.20 -10.92
CA ALA A 130 21.20 10.72 -12.28
C ALA A 130 20.36 9.90 -13.26
N LEU A 131 19.63 10.58 -14.15
CA LEU A 131 18.82 9.96 -15.20
C LEU A 131 19.48 10.22 -16.55
N PRO A 132 19.63 9.20 -17.42
CA PRO A 132 20.19 9.41 -18.75
C PRO A 132 19.23 10.20 -19.63
N ASP A 133 19.77 10.85 -20.65
CA ASP A 133 18.97 11.45 -21.72
C ASP A 133 18.30 10.39 -22.61
N GLY A 134 17.32 10.85 -23.40
CA GLY A 134 16.64 10.03 -24.41
C GLY A 134 15.54 9.11 -23.90
N LEU A 135 15.25 9.11 -22.59
CA LEU A 135 14.09 8.39 -22.04
C LEU A 135 12.76 9.05 -22.43
N HIS A 136 11.73 8.22 -22.62
CA HIS A 136 10.35 8.60 -22.88
C HIS A 136 9.42 8.18 -21.74
N ALA A 137 8.18 8.67 -21.77
CA ALA A 137 7.17 8.28 -20.80
C ALA A 137 7.00 6.75 -20.78
N HIS A 138 7.03 6.18 -19.58
CA HIS A 138 6.87 4.75 -19.29
C HIS A 138 8.04 3.85 -19.69
N ASP A 139 9.19 4.42 -20.11
CA ASP A 139 10.39 3.63 -20.32
C ASP A 139 10.87 2.98 -19.01
N ALA A 140 11.48 1.79 -19.15
CA ALA A 140 12.20 1.17 -18.04
C ALA A 140 13.42 2.03 -17.67
N LEU A 141 13.64 2.19 -16.37
CA LEU A 141 14.86 2.86 -15.89
C LEU A 141 16.06 1.92 -16.05
N PRO A 142 17.25 2.43 -16.44
CA PRO A 142 18.45 1.60 -16.61
C PRO A 142 18.84 0.82 -15.35
N ALA A 143 18.55 1.38 -14.18
CA ALA A 143 18.64 0.72 -12.89
C ALA A 143 17.43 1.15 -12.05
N ALA A 144 16.98 0.27 -11.15
CA ALA A 144 15.94 0.61 -10.20
C ALA A 144 16.43 1.77 -9.30
N THR A 145 15.67 2.86 -9.24
CA THR A 145 16.01 4.02 -8.42
C THR A 145 15.15 4.02 -7.16
N GLY A 146 15.79 4.08 -6.00
CA GLY A 146 15.15 4.13 -4.69
C GLY A 146 15.36 5.49 -4.05
N GLY A 147 14.29 6.10 -3.52
CA GLY A 147 14.37 7.40 -2.84
C GLY A 147 13.51 7.42 -1.59
N ILE A 148 13.88 8.34 -0.70
CA ILE A 148 13.03 8.84 0.39
C ILE A 148 12.39 10.15 -0.08
#